data_AF-A0A290Q8R6-F1
#
_entry.id   AF-A0A290Q8R6-F1
#
_cell.length_a   1.000
_cell.length_b   1.000
_cell.length_c   1.000
_cell.angle_alpha   90.00
_cell.angle_beta   90.00
_cell.angle_gamma   90.00
#
_symmetry.space_group_name_H-M   'P 1'
#
loop_
_entity.id
_entity.type
_entity.pdbx_description
1 polymer ?
#
loop_
_entity_poly.entity_id
_entity_poly.type
_entity_poly.pdbx_seq_one_letter_code
_entity_poly.pdbx_strand_id
1 'polypeptide(L)'
;MKSLLLAASLLSVATFAHAALNTRTAIVATQVVAIDGTGCAEMISWTGGEPHAAIVLSQGPGLATPQKSLGPIAYEPITIEAAMPFSPALQTVVSEMLSGAQTKRTLLLSSLDGSGQPVGENLQASGALLTEIHFPALDASARIPVRVKLVFQADHTSVTSATASIASAGGTRNSDSTANFSLTLPGLPATGVSKIDAFTIRRASITVTSGSTTRYTPGPLTVPDLTVTIGGADITAWQAWRDSFFPNPSTPSPQTLSAVPYKNGTLQLLSSDLHTPLFTLQLTKLGLKRLAQPPVEASTLLKLRAELFCESMSTWTGNGLAQPATPASPAAFTPQPVPTATPPPATKIIPRELDPAQTLSTKTIASAETSPDDKGARDPAGFPRPPSVTRTSYSSSREPALIREYAYYHAATTKAADLIAFYEKALEASGWKETARSEDNSGPAKTYRITSNWTLEKRTVSLTLGDVAPEKTEIYVSLQERR
;
A
#
# COMPACT_ATOMS: atom_id res chain seq x y z
N MET A 1 82.80 -3.88 -49.57
CA MET A 1 83.09 -4.71 -48.38
C MET A 1 82.20 -4.17 -47.25
N LYS A 2 81.02 -4.77 -47.04
CA LYS A 2 80.73 -5.89 -46.12
C LYS A 2 81.05 -5.56 -44.65
N SER A 3 80.00 -5.30 -43.87
CA SER A 3 79.79 -5.85 -42.52
C SER A 3 78.30 -5.82 -42.21
N LEU A 4 77.72 -7.02 -42.11
CA LEU A 4 76.31 -7.33 -41.87
C LEU A 4 76.17 -7.72 -40.40
N LEU A 5 75.34 -7.02 -39.63
CA LEU A 5 74.95 -7.40 -38.27
C LEU A 5 73.83 -8.45 -38.31
N LEU A 6 73.99 -9.54 -37.56
CA LEU A 6 72.95 -10.53 -37.29
C LEU A 6 72.38 -10.25 -35.89
N ALA A 7 71.11 -9.86 -35.79
CA ALA A 7 70.39 -9.72 -34.54
C ALA A 7 69.45 -10.93 -34.36
N ALA A 8 69.65 -11.68 -33.29
CA ALA A 8 68.77 -12.78 -32.89
C ALA A 8 67.54 -12.22 -32.16
N SER A 9 66.35 -12.47 -32.69
CA SER A 9 65.06 -12.16 -32.05
C SER A 9 64.58 -13.41 -31.29
N LEU A 10 64.48 -13.30 -29.97
CA LEU A 10 63.80 -14.27 -29.11
C LEU A 10 62.29 -14.02 -29.16
N LEU A 11 61.56 -14.99 -29.69
CA LEU A 11 60.10 -15.00 -29.73
C LEU A 11 59.56 -15.67 -28.45
N SER A 12 59.11 -14.89 -27.47
CA SER A 12 58.37 -15.41 -26.31
C SER A 12 56.91 -15.61 -26.68
N VAL A 13 56.47 -16.87 -26.76
CA VAL A 13 55.06 -17.25 -26.91
C VAL A 13 54.38 -17.11 -25.56
N ALA A 14 53.51 -16.10 -25.41
CA ALA A 14 52.64 -15.98 -24.26
C ALA A 14 51.47 -16.97 -24.38
N THR A 15 51.47 -18.01 -23.54
CA THR A 15 50.31 -18.90 -23.35
C THR A 15 49.20 -18.13 -22.64
N PHE A 16 48.11 -17.83 -23.35
CA PHE A 16 46.86 -17.34 -22.77
C PHE A 16 46.16 -18.51 -22.07
N ALA A 17 46.26 -18.57 -20.74
CA ALA A 17 45.39 -19.42 -19.93
C ALA A 17 43.97 -18.84 -19.98
N HIS A 18 43.05 -19.52 -20.68
CA HIS A 18 41.62 -19.28 -20.55
C HIS A 18 41.20 -19.70 -19.14
N ALA A 19 41.07 -18.74 -18.22
CA ALA A 19 40.32 -18.95 -17.00
C ALA A 19 38.85 -19.13 -17.39
N ALA A 20 38.37 -20.38 -17.38
CA ALA A 20 36.95 -20.66 -17.48
C ALA A 20 36.26 -19.96 -16.31
N LEU A 21 35.50 -18.90 -16.60
CA LEU A 21 34.57 -18.26 -15.67
C LEU A 21 33.54 -19.31 -15.27
N ASN A 22 33.83 -19.99 -14.15
CA ASN A 22 32.92 -20.89 -13.50
C ASN A 22 31.91 -20.01 -12.75
N THR A 23 30.97 -19.42 -13.49
CA THR A 23 29.86 -18.63 -12.93
C THR A 23 28.92 -19.60 -12.22
N ARG A 24 29.33 -20.10 -11.05
CA ARG A 24 28.43 -20.81 -10.16
C ARG A 24 27.34 -19.84 -9.78
N THR A 25 26.13 -20.10 -10.26
CA THR A 25 24.92 -19.45 -9.77
C THR A 25 24.84 -19.75 -8.27
N ALA A 26 25.22 -18.78 -7.45
CA ALA A 26 25.10 -18.91 -6.00
C ALA A 26 23.62 -19.06 -5.68
N ILE A 27 23.26 -20.12 -4.95
CA ILE A 27 21.90 -20.33 -4.49
C ILE A 27 21.66 -19.31 -3.38
N VAL A 28 20.84 -18.30 -3.66
CA VAL A 28 20.37 -17.35 -2.64
C VAL A 28 19.50 -18.12 -1.65
N ALA A 29 19.93 -18.21 -0.39
CA ALA A 29 19.25 -18.99 0.63
C ALA A 29 18.24 -18.13 1.42
N THR A 30 18.63 -16.90 1.75
CA THR A 30 17.86 -15.98 2.59
C THR A 30 18.10 -14.54 2.15
N GLN A 31 17.09 -13.68 2.29
CA GLN A 31 17.25 -12.23 2.12
C GLN A 31 17.06 -11.55 3.48
N VAL A 32 17.82 -10.49 3.76
CA VAL A 32 17.76 -9.75 5.02
C VAL A 32 17.71 -8.25 4.78
N VAL A 33 16.99 -7.54 5.63
CA VAL A 33 17.06 -6.08 5.75
C VAL A 33 17.79 -5.71 7.02
N ALA A 34 18.77 -4.82 6.90
CA ALA A 34 19.34 -4.09 8.02
C ALA A 34 18.91 -2.62 7.99
N ILE A 35 18.59 -2.07 9.16
CA ILE A 35 18.25 -0.66 9.35
C ILE A 35 19.32 -0.05 10.24
N ASP A 36 19.97 1.00 9.75
CA ASP A 36 21.09 1.69 10.41
C ASP A 36 22.19 0.70 10.85
N GLY A 37 22.49 -0.27 10.00
CA GLY A 37 23.50 -1.31 10.25
C GLY A 37 23.04 -2.46 11.16
N THR A 38 21.84 -2.40 11.73
CA THR A 38 21.30 -3.47 12.58
C THR A 38 20.41 -4.40 11.75
N GLY A 39 20.71 -5.70 11.71
CA GLY A 39 19.85 -6.71 11.08
C GLY A 39 18.45 -6.71 11.70
N CYS A 40 17.41 -6.55 10.87
CA CYS A 40 16.06 -6.26 11.34
C CYS A 40 15.04 -7.36 11.05
N ALA A 41 15.05 -7.94 9.85
CA ALA A 41 14.12 -8.99 9.49
C ALA A 41 14.69 -9.85 8.37
N GLU A 42 14.31 -11.13 8.37
CA GLU A 42 14.36 -11.92 7.15
C GLU A 42 13.25 -11.42 6.21
N MET A 43 13.63 -11.16 4.96
CA MET A 43 12.73 -10.77 3.91
C MET A 43 12.37 -11.99 3.08
N ILE A 44 11.12 -12.03 2.64
CA ILE A 44 10.63 -13.01 1.68
C ILE A 44 10.99 -12.55 0.27
N SER A 45 10.81 -11.25 0.02
CA SER A 45 11.17 -10.59 -1.23
C SER A 45 11.29 -9.08 -1.01
N TRP A 46 12.01 -8.42 -1.90
CA TRP A 46 11.96 -6.96 -2.05
C TRP A 46 11.99 -6.56 -3.53
N THR A 47 11.46 -5.38 -3.82
CA THR A 47 11.49 -4.75 -5.16
C THR A 47 11.61 -3.24 -5.02
N GLY A 48 12.03 -2.54 -6.07
CA GLY A 48 12.08 -1.08 -6.09
C GLY A 48 13.46 -0.52 -5.76
N GLY A 49 13.55 0.80 -5.63
CA GLY A 49 14.80 1.51 -5.37
C GLY A 49 15.61 1.84 -6.62
N GLU A 50 15.12 1.54 -7.82
CA GLU A 50 15.78 1.92 -9.07
C GLU A 50 15.71 3.45 -9.28
N PRO A 51 16.81 4.10 -9.72
CA PRO A 51 16.80 5.52 -10.06
C PRO A 51 16.02 5.78 -11.35
N HIS A 52 15.21 6.83 -11.35
CA HIS A 52 14.53 7.33 -12.54
C HIS A 52 14.57 8.86 -12.59
N ALA A 53 14.44 9.43 -13.78
CA ALA A 53 14.38 10.88 -13.97
C ALA A 53 13.37 11.22 -15.08
N ALA A 54 12.58 12.27 -14.87
CA ALA A 54 11.70 12.79 -15.90
C ALA A 54 12.52 13.50 -17.00
N ILE A 55 12.08 13.43 -18.25
CA ILE A 55 12.69 14.20 -19.34
C ILE A 55 12.10 15.61 -19.35
N VAL A 56 12.96 16.62 -19.27
CA VAL A 56 12.61 18.04 -19.39
C VAL A 56 12.95 18.50 -20.81
N LEU A 57 12.02 19.22 -21.43
CA LEU A 57 12.22 19.83 -22.74
C LEU A 57 12.44 21.34 -22.56
N SER A 58 13.58 21.84 -22.99
CA SER A 58 13.83 23.28 -23.09
C SER A 58 13.72 23.74 -24.55
N GLN A 59 12.98 24.82 -24.78
CA GLN A 59 12.99 25.54 -26.05
C GLN A 59 13.74 26.86 -25.85
N GLY A 60 14.82 27.03 -26.59
CA GLY A 60 15.62 28.26 -26.61
C GLY A 60 15.40 29.05 -27.90
N PRO A 61 15.54 30.39 -27.88
CA PRO A 61 15.50 31.20 -29.08
C PRO A 61 16.54 30.73 -30.10
N GLY A 62 16.12 30.45 -31.33
CA GLY A 62 17.01 30.01 -32.41
C GLY A 62 17.29 28.51 -32.48
N LEU A 63 16.78 27.69 -31.55
CA LEU A 63 16.85 26.24 -31.67
C LEU A 63 15.70 25.72 -32.54
N ALA A 64 16.04 25.09 -33.67
CA ALA A 64 15.07 24.44 -34.56
C ALA A 64 14.40 23.20 -33.93
N THR A 65 15.00 22.63 -32.90
CA THR A 65 14.49 21.45 -32.17
C THR A 65 14.62 21.63 -30.66
N PRO A 66 13.61 21.20 -29.86
CA PRO A 66 13.69 21.26 -28.41
C PRO A 66 14.86 20.43 -27.87
N GLN A 67 15.60 20.99 -26.91
CA GLN A 67 16.68 20.27 -26.24
C GLN A 67 16.08 19.42 -25.11
N LYS A 68 16.42 18.14 -25.09
CA LYS A 68 16.08 17.20 -24.01
C LYS A 68 17.15 17.26 -22.93
N SER A 69 16.75 17.43 -21.68
CA SER A 69 17.60 17.24 -20.50
C SER A 69 16.92 16.31 -19.51
N LEU A 70 17.71 15.69 -18.63
CA LEU A 70 17.17 14.93 -17.50
C LEU A 70 16.78 15.91 -16.39
N GLY A 71 15.61 15.69 -15.82
CA GLY A 71 15.17 16.35 -14.59
C GLY A 71 15.87 15.79 -13.35
N PRO A 72 15.43 16.20 -12.15
CA PRO A 72 15.91 15.66 -10.89
C PRO A 72 15.74 14.13 -10.85
N ILE A 73 16.75 13.45 -10.29
CA ILE A 73 16.69 12.00 -10.06
C ILE A 73 15.76 11.75 -8.87
N ALA A 74 14.89 10.75 -9.03
CA ALA A 74 14.06 10.16 -7.99
C ALA A 74 14.30 8.65 -7.98
N TYR A 75 13.78 7.97 -6.96
CA TYR A 75 13.96 6.54 -6.78
C TYR A 75 12.60 5.87 -6.61
N GLU A 76 12.43 4.72 -7.25
CA GLU A 76 11.23 3.90 -7.08
C GLU A 76 11.07 3.49 -5.60
N PRO A 77 9.85 3.50 -5.04
CA PRO A 77 9.62 3.05 -3.67
C PRO A 77 10.06 1.61 -3.46
N ILE A 78 10.80 1.38 -2.37
CA ILE A 78 11.30 0.05 -1.99
C ILE A 78 10.19 -0.67 -1.25
N THR A 79 9.70 -1.78 -1.79
CA THR A 79 8.71 -2.63 -1.14
C THR A 79 9.38 -3.88 -0.57
N ILE A 80 9.24 -4.09 0.73
CA ILE A 80 9.78 -5.24 1.46
C ILE A 80 8.61 -6.10 1.95
N GLU A 81 8.62 -7.39 1.65
CA GLU A 81 7.72 -8.37 2.25
C GLU A 81 8.45 -9.08 3.38
N ALA A 82 8.03 -8.83 4.63
CA ALA A 82 8.68 -9.36 5.83
C ALA A 82 7.75 -10.32 6.59
N ALA A 83 8.36 -11.34 7.19
CA ALA A 83 7.69 -12.21 8.15
C ALA A 83 7.69 -11.58 9.56
N MET A 84 6.77 -12.04 10.39
CA MET A 84 6.68 -11.67 11.81
C MET A 84 7.40 -12.71 12.69
N PRO A 85 7.87 -12.35 13.89
CA PRO A 85 7.84 -11.01 14.51
C PRO A 85 8.91 -10.06 13.94
N PHE A 86 8.64 -8.76 14.01
CA PHE A 86 9.62 -7.71 13.70
C PHE A 86 10.68 -7.60 14.80
N SER A 87 11.94 -7.32 14.44
CA SER A 87 12.95 -6.91 15.42
C SER A 87 12.57 -5.61 16.13
N PRO A 88 13.15 -5.31 17.30
CA PRO A 88 12.94 -4.03 17.98
C PRO A 88 13.20 -2.82 17.10
N ALA A 89 14.25 -2.85 16.25
CA ALA A 89 14.57 -1.75 15.34
C ALA A 89 13.46 -1.51 14.30
N LEU A 90 12.90 -2.59 13.72
CA LEU A 90 11.80 -2.47 12.77
C LEU A 90 10.48 -2.05 13.45
N GLN A 91 10.23 -2.52 14.68
CA GLN A 91 9.11 -2.06 15.49
C GLN A 91 9.20 -0.55 15.80
N THR A 92 10.40 -0.03 16.10
CA THR A 92 10.62 1.40 16.28
C THR A 92 10.26 2.18 15.02
N VAL A 93 10.69 1.72 13.84
CA VAL A 93 10.38 2.40 12.56
C VAL A 93 8.86 2.42 12.29
N VAL A 94 8.16 1.33 12.57
CA VAL A 94 6.68 1.28 12.48
C VAL A 94 6.03 2.24 13.49
N SER A 95 6.49 2.24 14.73
CA SER A 95 5.96 3.12 15.78
C SER A 95 6.16 4.60 15.45
N GLU A 96 7.34 4.98 14.95
CA GLU A 96 7.64 6.34 14.48
C GLU A 96 6.73 6.75 13.32
N MET A 97 6.44 5.83 12.39
CA MET A 97 5.48 6.07 11.31
C MET A 97 4.08 6.34 11.84
N LEU A 98 3.62 5.61 12.85
CA LEU A 98 2.28 5.82 13.39
C LEU A 98 2.18 7.10 14.23
N SER A 99 3.20 7.43 15.01
CA SER A 99 3.22 8.64 15.85
C SER A 99 3.52 9.93 15.08
N GLY A 100 4.11 9.83 13.89
CA GLY A 100 4.58 10.97 13.11
C GLY A 100 5.95 11.50 13.51
N ALA A 101 6.66 10.76 14.36
CA ALA A 101 8.03 11.05 14.76
C ALA A 101 9.07 10.36 13.85
N GLN A 102 8.77 10.19 12.55
CA GLN A 102 9.66 9.48 11.63
C GLN A 102 11.00 10.16 11.46
N THR A 103 12.04 9.35 11.64
CA THR A 103 13.40 9.70 11.30
C THR A 103 13.80 9.05 9.98
N LYS A 104 14.69 9.71 9.24
CA LYS A 104 15.29 9.13 8.03
C LYS A 104 16.29 8.05 8.43
N ARG A 105 16.21 6.90 7.77
CA ARG A 105 17.02 5.70 8.08
C ARG A 105 17.87 5.28 6.88
N THR A 106 18.91 4.49 7.14
CA THR A 106 19.64 3.78 6.09
C THR A 106 19.18 2.32 6.06
N LEU A 107 18.70 1.87 4.91
CA LEU A 107 18.39 0.46 4.66
C LEU A 107 19.54 -0.19 3.92
N LEU A 108 19.84 -1.43 4.29
CA LEU A 108 20.71 -2.31 3.52
C LEU A 108 19.97 -3.62 3.28
N LEU A 109 19.67 -3.89 2.01
CA LEU A 109 18.99 -5.09 1.56
C LEU A 109 20.05 -6.04 1.01
N SER A 110 20.08 -7.27 1.51
CA SER A 110 21.14 -8.22 1.19
C SER A 110 20.59 -9.60 0.93
N SER A 111 21.15 -10.27 -0.07
CA SER A 111 20.96 -11.71 -0.29
C SER A 111 22.10 -12.44 0.39
N LEU A 112 21.79 -13.48 1.15
CA LEU A 112 22.76 -14.30 1.89
C LEU A 112 22.82 -15.72 1.29
N ASP A 113 24.02 -16.31 1.27
CA ASP A 113 24.19 -17.73 1.01
C ASP A 113 23.88 -18.59 2.24
N GLY A 114 24.02 -19.92 2.11
CA GLY A 114 23.82 -20.87 3.20
C GLY A 114 24.82 -20.74 4.36
N SER A 115 25.91 -19.98 4.20
CA SER A 115 26.87 -19.65 5.27
C SER A 115 26.58 -18.30 5.93
N GLY A 116 25.49 -17.63 5.53
CA GLY A 116 25.10 -16.32 6.02
C GLY A 116 25.96 -15.19 5.47
N GLN A 117 26.78 -15.43 4.44
CA GLN A 117 27.57 -14.38 3.81
C GLN A 117 26.76 -13.69 2.71
N PRO A 118 26.88 -12.35 2.57
CA PRO A 118 26.27 -11.64 1.46
C PRO A 118 26.75 -12.21 0.11
N VAL A 119 25.81 -12.43 -0.80
CA VAL A 119 26.07 -12.87 -2.17
C VAL A 119 25.43 -11.92 -3.16
N GLY A 120 26.18 -11.63 -4.22
CA GLY A 120 25.75 -10.73 -5.28
C GLY A 120 25.78 -9.26 -4.87
N GLU A 121 24.84 -8.51 -5.42
CA GLU A 121 24.68 -7.09 -5.22
C GLU A 121 23.70 -6.79 -4.08
N ASN A 122 24.08 -5.86 -3.22
CA ASN A 122 23.22 -5.36 -2.15
C ASN A 122 22.70 -3.97 -2.51
N LEU A 123 21.42 -3.72 -2.20
CA LEU A 123 20.86 -2.38 -2.33
C LEU A 123 21.03 -1.63 -1.00
N GLN A 124 21.75 -0.52 -1.04
CA GLN A 124 21.79 0.44 0.06
C GLN A 124 20.87 1.62 -0.27
N ALA A 125 19.90 1.89 0.60
CA ALA A 125 19.01 3.04 0.48
C ALA A 125 19.23 3.99 1.66
N SER A 126 19.57 5.24 1.36
CA SER A 126 19.82 6.29 2.35
C SER A 126 18.68 7.30 2.37
N GLY A 127 18.43 7.88 3.53
CA GLY A 127 17.35 8.84 3.70
C GLY A 127 15.95 8.21 3.60
N ALA A 128 15.82 6.91 3.91
CA ALA A 128 14.59 6.16 3.75
C ALA A 128 13.55 6.50 4.82
N LEU A 129 12.30 6.68 4.40
CA LEU A 129 11.11 6.87 5.24
C LEU A 129 10.11 5.75 4.95
N LEU A 130 9.54 5.13 5.99
CA LEU A 130 8.45 4.17 5.84
C LEU A 130 7.15 4.91 5.46
N THR A 131 6.62 4.68 4.27
CA THR A 131 5.43 5.37 3.76
C THR A 131 4.17 4.51 3.82
N GLU A 132 4.28 3.18 3.76
CA GLU A 132 3.11 2.29 3.86
C GLU A 132 3.38 1.02 4.66
N ILE A 133 2.36 0.57 5.38
CA ILE A 133 2.32 -0.75 6.04
C ILE A 133 1.06 -1.47 5.56
N HIS A 134 1.24 -2.60 4.89
CA HIS A 134 0.14 -3.42 4.37
C HIS A 134 0.00 -4.67 5.23
N PHE A 135 -1.12 -4.77 5.94
CA PHE A 135 -1.50 -5.97 6.67
C PHE A 135 -2.29 -6.90 5.75
N PRO A 136 -1.98 -8.21 5.74
CA PRO A 136 -2.77 -9.18 5.01
C PRO A 136 -4.16 -9.32 5.66
N ALA A 137 -5.09 -9.95 4.95
CA ALA A 137 -6.36 -10.34 5.56
C ALA A 137 -6.10 -11.34 6.68
N LEU A 138 -6.73 -11.12 7.84
CA LEU A 138 -6.68 -12.00 9.00
C LEU A 138 -7.95 -12.83 8.99
N ASP A 139 -7.82 -14.15 8.94
CA ASP A 139 -8.97 -15.04 8.76
C ASP A 139 -8.76 -16.30 9.60
N ALA A 140 -9.64 -16.52 10.58
CA ALA A 140 -9.54 -17.62 11.55
C ALA A 140 -9.61 -19.01 10.88
N SER A 141 -10.16 -19.08 9.66
CA SER A 141 -10.23 -20.30 8.85
C SER A 141 -9.01 -20.51 7.96
N ALA A 142 -8.22 -19.45 7.68
CA ALA A 142 -7.03 -19.54 6.85
C ALA A 142 -5.83 -20.10 7.64
N ARG A 143 -4.94 -20.80 6.94
CA ARG A 143 -3.66 -21.29 7.49
C ARG A 143 -2.51 -20.77 6.64
N ILE A 144 -2.52 -19.46 6.41
CA ILE A 144 -1.55 -18.77 5.54
C ILE A 144 -0.55 -18.05 6.43
N PRO A 145 0.77 -18.10 6.16
CA PRO A 145 1.75 -17.35 6.93
C PRO A 145 1.45 -15.84 6.94
N VAL A 146 1.65 -15.19 8.08
CA VAL A 146 1.51 -13.73 8.20
C VAL A 146 2.67 -13.05 7.50
N ARG A 147 2.37 -12.26 6.47
CA ARG A 147 3.34 -11.49 5.70
C ARG A 147 2.91 -10.05 5.61
N VAL A 148 3.72 -9.14 6.13
CA VAL A 148 3.45 -7.70 6.13
C VAL A 148 4.31 -7.05 5.05
N LYS A 149 3.72 -6.19 4.22
CA LYS A 149 4.49 -5.40 3.25
C LYS A 149 4.78 -4.03 3.80
N LEU A 150 6.04 -3.63 3.72
CA LEU A 150 6.55 -2.34 4.16
C LEU A 150 7.07 -1.58 2.94
N VAL A 151 6.56 -0.38 2.70
CA VAL A 151 6.97 0.46 1.56
C VAL A 151 7.80 1.63 2.08
N PHE A 152 9.01 1.78 1.55
CA PHE A 152 9.94 2.84 1.90
C PHE A 152 10.19 3.78 0.73
N GLN A 153 10.16 5.08 0.99
CA GLN A 153 10.62 6.11 0.06
C GLN A 153 12.02 6.57 0.46
N ALA A 154 13.01 6.40 -0.41
CA ALA A 154 14.40 6.78 -0.17
C ALA A 154 14.79 8.06 -0.91
N ASP A 155 15.70 8.84 -0.32
CA ASP A 155 16.31 10.00 -0.97
C ASP A 155 17.35 9.57 -2.02
N HIS A 156 18.07 8.47 -1.75
CA HIS A 156 19.11 7.95 -2.61
C HIS A 156 19.28 6.45 -2.44
N THR A 157 19.45 5.72 -3.54
CA THR A 157 19.85 4.32 -3.53
C THR A 157 21.16 4.11 -4.27
N SER A 158 21.91 3.11 -3.84
CA SER A 158 23.14 2.68 -4.49
C SER A 158 23.26 1.17 -4.41
N VAL A 159 23.86 0.58 -5.42
CA VAL A 159 24.24 -0.84 -5.41
C VAL A 159 25.64 -0.94 -4.82
N THR A 160 25.80 -1.85 -3.85
CA THR A 160 27.07 -2.08 -3.15
C THR A 160 27.42 -3.57 -3.24
N SER A 161 28.70 -3.87 -3.47
CA SER A 161 29.21 -5.23 -3.28
C SER A 161 29.56 -5.39 -1.80
N ALA A 162 28.78 -6.16 -1.04
CA ALA A 162 29.09 -6.36 0.35
C ALA A 162 30.12 -7.47 0.56
N THR A 163 31.16 -7.16 1.31
CA THR A 163 32.15 -8.11 1.83
C THR A 163 32.03 -8.33 3.34
N ALA A 164 31.19 -7.55 4.04
CA ALA A 164 31.00 -7.64 5.48
C ALA A 164 29.75 -8.45 5.84
N SER A 165 29.91 -9.43 6.73
CA SER A 165 28.81 -10.23 7.27
C SER A 165 27.78 -9.36 7.97
N ILE A 166 26.51 -9.52 7.60
CA ILE A 166 25.38 -8.92 8.31
C ILE A 166 24.78 -10.01 9.17
N ALA A 167 24.71 -9.80 10.48
CA ALA A 167 24.02 -10.73 11.35
C ALA A 167 22.53 -10.79 10.94
N SER A 168 22.06 -11.97 10.54
CA SER A 168 20.61 -12.22 10.48
C SER A 168 20.04 -11.99 11.88
N ALA A 169 18.85 -11.39 11.96
CA ALA A 169 18.20 -11.07 13.24
C ALA A 169 17.81 -12.30 14.08
N GLY A 170 18.21 -13.52 13.67
CA GLY A 170 18.01 -14.76 14.44
C GLY A 170 16.54 -15.18 14.55
N GLY A 171 15.64 -14.56 13.80
CA GLY A 171 14.24 -14.95 13.75
C GLY A 171 14.12 -16.26 12.98
N THR A 172 13.70 -17.33 13.65
CA THR A 172 13.18 -18.50 12.94
C THR A 172 12.07 -18.03 12.00
N ARG A 173 12.01 -18.55 10.77
CA ARG A 173 10.87 -18.38 9.86
C ARG A 173 9.65 -19.02 10.52
N ASN A 174 9.03 -18.31 11.46
CA ASN A 174 7.90 -18.83 12.17
C ASN A 174 6.74 -18.91 11.18
N SER A 175 6.12 -20.08 11.15
CA SER A 175 4.94 -20.40 10.36
C SER A 175 3.68 -19.78 10.97
N ASP A 176 3.81 -18.61 11.60
CA ASP A 176 2.72 -17.93 12.28
C ASP A 176 1.64 -17.58 11.26
N SER A 177 0.40 -17.92 11.60
CA SER A 177 -0.72 -17.96 10.66
C SER A 177 -1.59 -16.71 10.78
N THR A 178 -2.17 -16.25 9.66
CA THR A 178 -3.17 -15.18 9.63
C THR A 178 -4.46 -15.51 10.38
N ALA A 179 -4.66 -16.77 10.80
CA ALA A 179 -5.72 -17.15 11.72
C ALA A 179 -5.46 -16.82 13.19
N ASN A 180 -4.21 -16.60 13.58
CA ASN A 180 -3.83 -16.40 14.97
C ASN A 180 -3.92 -14.91 15.28
N PHE A 181 -5.14 -14.40 15.42
CA PHE A 181 -5.36 -12.99 15.76
C PHE A 181 -6.48 -12.85 16.78
N SER A 182 -6.49 -11.69 17.46
CA SER A 182 -7.52 -11.32 18.42
C SER A 182 -7.88 -9.85 18.24
N LEU A 183 -9.18 -9.54 18.28
CA LEU A 183 -9.69 -8.18 18.35
C LEU A 183 -10.38 -8.01 19.71
N THR A 184 -9.91 -7.07 20.51
CA THR A 184 -10.53 -6.69 21.78
C THR A 184 -11.16 -5.31 21.66
N LEU A 185 -12.45 -5.20 22.00
CA LEU A 185 -13.19 -3.93 22.06
C LEU A 185 -13.85 -3.81 23.43
N PRO A 186 -13.35 -2.98 24.36
CA PRO A 186 -13.94 -2.87 25.70
C PRO A 186 -15.45 -2.59 25.66
N GLY A 187 -16.22 -3.40 26.40
CA GLY A 187 -17.68 -3.34 26.42
C GLY A 187 -18.37 -3.74 25.12
N LEU A 188 -17.72 -4.49 24.24
CA LEU A 188 -18.33 -5.14 23.07
C LEU A 188 -17.68 -6.51 22.86
N PRO A 189 -18.41 -7.63 22.98
CA PRO A 189 -17.83 -8.94 22.74
C PRO A 189 -17.35 -9.04 21.29
N ALA A 190 -16.15 -9.61 21.12
CA ALA A 190 -15.47 -9.75 19.84
C ALA A 190 -14.81 -11.13 19.68
N THR A 191 -15.25 -12.13 20.47
CA THR A 191 -14.76 -13.51 20.37
C THR A 191 -15.29 -14.23 19.13
N GLY A 192 -16.42 -13.77 18.57
CA GLY A 192 -17.01 -14.22 17.32
C GLY A 192 -16.44 -13.53 16.08
N VAL A 193 -15.43 -12.68 16.22
CA VAL A 193 -14.72 -12.09 15.07
C VAL A 193 -13.92 -13.19 14.36
N SER A 194 -14.31 -13.50 13.13
CA SER A 194 -13.74 -14.59 12.33
C SER A 194 -12.81 -14.10 11.23
N LYS A 195 -12.95 -12.84 10.80
CA LYS A 195 -12.14 -12.26 9.73
C LYS A 195 -11.99 -10.75 9.88
N ILE A 196 -10.83 -10.24 9.53
CA ILE A 196 -10.54 -8.82 9.28
C ILE A 196 -9.96 -8.72 7.88
N ASP A 197 -10.57 -7.93 7.01
CA ASP A 197 -10.07 -7.76 5.63
C ASP A 197 -8.69 -7.09 5.64
N ALA A 198 -7.92 -7.26 4.56
CA ALA A 198 -6.62 -6.62 4.40
C ALA A 198 -6.77 -5.09 4.47
N PHE A 199 -5.79 -4.42 5.07
CA PHE A 199 -5.80 -2.96 5.21
C PHE A 199 -4.39 -2.38 5.11
N THR A 200 -4.31 -1.12 4.70
CA THR A 200 -3.04 -0.41 4.52
C THR A 200 -3.04 0.88 5.31
N ILE A 201 -2.06 1.05 6.18
CA ILE A 201 -1.77 2.32 6.82
C ILE A 201 -0.81 3.09 5.92
N ARG A 202 -1.15 4.32 5.54
CA ARG A 202 -0.36 5.12 4.61
C ARG A 202 0.05 6.43 5.24
N ARG A 203 1.27 6.87 4.98
CA ARG A 203 1.76 8.21 5.28
C ARG A 203 2.29 8.79 3.99
N ALA A 204 1.70 9.90 3.56
CA ALA A 204 2.15 10.56 2.34
C ALA A 204 3.60 11.01 2.50
N SER A 205 4.39 10.94 1.44
CA SER A 205 5.73 11.55 1.38
C SER A 205 5.64 12.90 0.66
N ILE A 206 6.04 13.97 1.32
CA ILE A 206 6.12 15.30 0.70
C ILE A 206 7.46 15.39 -0.02
N THR A 207 7.41 15.72 -1.31
CA THR A 207 8.61 15.85 -2.14
C THR A 207 9.16 17.26 -2.04
N VAL A 208 10.44 17.38 -1.69
CA VAL A 208 11.17 18.64 -1.61
C VAL A 208 12.36 18.56 -2.58
N THR A 209 12.24 19.25 -3.71
CA THR A 209 13.31 19.31 -4.72
C THR A 209 14.16 20.55 -4.49
N SER A 210 15.48 20.37 -4.42
CA SER A 210 16.45 21.46 -4.37
C SER A 210 17.58 21.19 -5.37
N GLY A 211 17.61 21.97 -6.45
CA GLY A 211 18.50 21.71 -7.59
C GLY A 211 18.19 20.38 -8.25
N SER A 212 19.22 19.54 -8.42
CA SER A 212 19.09 18.18 -8.97
C SER A 212 18.74 17.12 -7.91
N THR A 213 18.65 17.49 -6.64
CA THR A 213 18.41 16.56 -5.54
C THR A 213 16.94 16.56 -5.15
N THR A 214 16.34 15.37 -5.11
CA THR A 214 15.02 15.14 -4.53
C THR A 214 15.18 14.62 -3.10
N ARG A 215 14.45 15.21 -2.16
CA ARG A 215 14.37 14.73 -0.78
C ARG A 215 12.92 14.55 -0.38
N TYR A 216 12.67 13.61 0.51
CA TYR A 216 11.33 13.34 1.03
C TYR A 216 11.21 13.75 2.50
N THR A 217 10.05 14.29 2.88
CA THR A 217 9.69 14.53 4.28
C THR A 217 8.37 13.83 4.63
N PRO A 218 8.18 13.40 5.88
CA PRO A 218 6.92 12.77 6.30
C PRO A 218 5.75 13.73 6.15
N GLY A 219 4.69 13.27 5.49
CA GLY A 219 3.42 13.97 5.33
C GLY A 219 2.32 13.44 6.26
N PRO A 220 1.05 13.77 5.96
CA PRO A 220 -0.08 13.34 6.77
C PRO A 220 -0.26 11.82 6.79
N LEU A 221 -0.67 11.29 7.95
CA LEU A 221 -1.05 9.89 8.14
C LEU A 221 -2.50 9.68 7.69
N THR A 222 -2.72 8.66 6.90
CA THR A 222 -4.03 8.14 6.52
C THR A 222 -4.24 6.79 7.21
N VAL A 223 -5.21 6.77 8.11
CA VAL A 223 -5.63 5.57 8.84
C VAL A 223 -6.76 4.91 8.06
N PRO A 224 -6.67 3.61 7.74
CA PRO A 224 -7.71 2.94 6.97
C PRO A 224 -8.93 2.62 7.83
N ASP A 225 -10.06 2.44 7.16
CA ASP A 225 -11.20 1.75 7.75
C ASP A 225 -10.88 0.26 7.92
N LEU A 226 -11.43 -0.36 8.96
CA LEU A 226 -11.34 -1.80 9.19
C LEU A 226 -12.64 -2.46 8.79
N THR A 227 -12.56 -3.60 8.10
CA THR A 227 -13.74 -4.40 7.81
C THR A 227 -13.66 -5.73 8.54
N VAL A 228 -14.64 -6.00 9.40
CA VAL A 228 -14.64 -7.12 10.34
C VAL A 228 -15.85 -8.02 10.07
N THR A 229 -15.63 -9.33 10.04
CA THR A 229 -16.70 -10.33 9.94
C THR A 229 -16.94 -10.96 11.31
N ILE A 230 -18.15 -10.80 11.82
CA ILE A 230 -18.60 -11.31 13.12
C ILE A 230 -19.63 -12.42 12.91
N GLY A 231 -19.55 -13.48 13.70
CA GLY A 231 -20.53 -14.57 13.72
C GLY A 231 -20.96 -14.94 15.13
N GLY A 232 -21.96 -15.82 15.21
CA GLY A 232 -22.35 -16.47 16.46
C GLY A 232 -22.95 -15.53 17.51
N ALA A 233 -22.50 -15.68 18.75
CA ALA A 233 -23.10 -15.04 19.93
C ALA A 233 -22.94 -13.50 19.96
N ASP A 234 -21.96 -12.95 19.25
CA ASP A 234 -21.63 -11.52 19.32
C ASP A 234 -22.61 -10.65 18.52
N ILE A 235 -23.35 -11.24 17.58
CA ILE A 235 -24.22 -10.56 16.62
C ILE A 235 -25.17 -9.57 17.31
N THR A 236 -25.85 -10.00 18.38
CA THR A 236 -26.82 -9.16 19.09
C THR A 236 -26.17 -7.93 19.73
N ALA A 237 -24.98 -8.08 20.31
CA ALA A 237 -24.27 -6.96 20.92
C ALA A 237 -23.78 -5.95 19.87
N TRP A 238 -23.33 -6.43 18.71
CA TRP A 238 -22.94 -5.57 17.58
C TRP A 238 -24.12 -4.83 16.96
N GLN A 239 -25.29 -5.47 16.86
CA GLN A 239 -26.53 -4.81 16.44
C GLN A 239 -26.96 -3.73 17.45
N ALA A 240 -26.91 -4.01 18.75
CA ALA A 240 -27.21 -3.01 19.78
C ALA A 240 -26.23 -1.82 19.70
N TRP A 241 -24.94 -2.08 19.45
CA TRP A 241 -23.96 -1.01 19.23
C TRP A 241 -24.28 -0.21 17.96
N ARG A 242 -24.67 -0.84 16.86
CA ARG A 242 -25.17 -0.15 15.65
C ARG A 242 -26.34 0.77 15.97
N ASP A 243 -27.35 0.26 16.67
CA ASP A 243 -28.59 1.00 16.92
C ASP A 243 -28.35 2.24 17.81
N SER A 244 -27.25 2.25 18.57
CA SER A 244 -26.79 3.44 19.30
C SER A 244 -26.15 4.53 18.40
N PHE A 245 -25.59 4.15 17.24
CA PHE A 245 -25.05 5.08 16.23
C PHE A 245 -26.13 5.63 15.29
N PHE A 246 -27.11 4.79 14.97
CA PHE A 246 -28.15 5.09 14.00
C PHE A 246 -29.51 5.06 14.72
N PRO A 247 -29.83 6.10 15.51
CA PRO A 247 -31.08 6.15 16.26
C PRO A 247 -32.27 6.03 15.32
N ASN A 248 -33.31 5.33 15.79
CA ASN A 248 -34.49 5.06 15.00
C ASN A 248 -35.09 6.38 14.46
N PRO A 249 -35.31 6.51 13.14
CA PRO A 249 -35.90 7.71 12.56
C PRO A 249 -37.30 8.04 13.13
N SER A 250 -37.99 7.08 13.74
CA SER A 250 -39.30 7.30 14.36
C SER A 250 -39.24 8.02 15.71
N THR A 251 -38.06 8.20 16.30
CA THR A 251 -37.85 8.96 17.55
C THR A 251 -36.73 9.98 17.33
N PRO A 252 -37.02 11.17 16.81
CA PRO A 252 -36.03 12.20 16.57
C PRO A 252 -35.51 12.75 17.90
N SER A 253 -34.49 12.10 18.45
CA SER A 253 -33.66 12.69 19.49
C SER A 253 -32.49 13.40 18.81
N PRO A 254 -32.18 14.66 19.15
CA PRO A 254 -31.00 15.33 18.65
C PRO A 254 -29.75 14.64 19.20
N GLN A 255 -29.22 13.64 18.49
CA GLN A 255 -27.89 13.13 18.77
C GLN A 255 -26.87 14.19 18.38
N THR A 256 -26.24 14.80 19.38
CA THR A 256 -25.03 15.58 19.16
C THR A 256 -23.89 14.60 18.85
N LEU A 257 -23.02 14.97 17.92
CA LEU A 257 -21.82 14.18 17.55
C LEU A 257 -20.93 13.80 18.75
N SER A 258 -21.07 14.52 19.86
CA SER A 258 -20.36 14.29 21.12
C SER A 258 -20.88 13.09 21.94
N ALA A 259 -22.08 12.56 21.64
CA ALA A 259 -22.68 11.44 22.36
C ALA A 259 -22.48 10.08 21.66
N VAL A 260 -21.75 10.06 20.54
CA VAL A 260 -21.53 8.83 19.76
C VAL A 260 -20.63 7.87 20.55
N PRO A 261 -21.03 6.61 20.77
CA PRO A 261 -20.31 5.68 21.64
C PRO A 261 -19.14 5.02 20.90
N TYR A 262 -18.14 5.83 20.56
CA TYR A 262 -16.88 5.36 20.01
C TYR A 262 -16.20 4.38 20.99
N LYS A 263 -15.54 3.38 20.45
CA LYS A 263 -14.80 2.37 21.22
C LYS A 263 -13.32 2.49 20.95
N ASN A 264 -12.50 2.21 21.95
CA ASN A 264 -11.09 1.90 21.69
C ASN A 264 -10.98 0.39 21.46
N GLY A 265 -9.86 -0.05 20.90
CA GLY A 265 -9.66 -1.45 20.62
C GLY A 265 -8.20 -1.85 20.54
N THR A 266 -7.97 -3.15 20.60
CA THR A 266 -6.65 -3.75 20.42
C THR A 266 -6.76 -4.86 19.41
N LEU A 267 -6.00 -4.76 18.32
CA LEU A 267 -5.79 -5.84 17.36
C LEU A 267 -4.43 -6.48 17.64
N GLN A 268 -4.42 -7.79 17.88
CA GLN A 268 -3.21 -8.55 18.13
C GLN A 268 -3.04 -9.64 17.09
N LEU A 269 -1.81 -9.77 16.58
CA LEU A 269 -1.33 -10.97 15.92
C LEU A 269 -0.64 -11.82 16.97
N LEU A 270 -1.00 -13.08 17.05
CA LEU A 270 -0.60 -14.01 18.09
C LEU A 270 0.30 -15.08 17.47
N SER A 271 1.21 -15.61 18.27
CA SER A 271 2.04 -16.74 17.87
C SER A 271 1.20 -18.02 17.73
N SER A 272 1.83 -19.10 17.27
CA SER A 272 1.22 -20.44 17.26
C SER A 272 0.62 -20.90 18.61
N ASP A 273 1.06 -20.34 19.74
CA ASP A 273 0.50 -20.60 21.08
C ASP A 273 -0.84 -19.89 21.36
N LEU A 274 -1.30 -19.00 20.46
CA LEU A 274 -2.49 -18.16 20.63
C LEU A 274 -2.49 -17.25 21.87
N HIS A 275 -1.33 -17.00 22.46
CA HIS A 275 -1.17 -16.21 23.68
C HIS A 275 -0.11 -15.13 23.55
N THR A 276 1.03 -15.46 22.96
CA THR A 276 2.16 -14.53 22.81
C THR A 276 1.89 -13.56 21.66
N PRO A 277 1.76 -12.24 21.93
CA PRO A 277 1.55 -11.27 20.88
C PRO A 277 2.83 -11.06 20.07
N LEU A 278 2.77 -11.35 18.78
CA LEU A 278 3.82 -11.01 17.80
C LEU A 278 3.76 -9.52 17.42
N PHE A 279 2.55 -8.96 17.44
CA PHE A 279 2.27 -7.57 17.12
C PHE A 279 0.99 -7.11 17.79
N THR A 280 0.99 -5.87 18.26
CA THR A 280 -0.19 -5.26 18.86
C THR A 280 -0.40 -3.86 18.28
N LEU A 281 -1.58 -3.65 17.71
CA LEU A 281 -2.07 -2.38 17.20
C LEU A 281 -3.18 -1.88 18.10
N GLN A 282 -2.97 -0.71 18.71
CA GLN A 282 -3.98 0.03 19.45
C GLN A 282 -4.82 0.84 18.47
N LEU A 283 -6.13 0.77 18.62
CA LEU A 283 -7.13 1.41 17.79
C LEU A 283 -7.87 2.42 18.64
N THR A 284 -7.87 3.69 18.23
CA THR A 284 -8.51 4.77 18.99
C THR A 284 -9.74 5.29 18.26
N LYS A 285 -10.82 5.51 19.03
CA LYS A 285 -12.11 6.02 18.54
C LYS A 285 -12.62 5.30 17.29
N LEU A 286 -12.78 3.98 17.42
CA LEU A 286 -13.51 3.16 16.47
C LEU A 286 -14.99 3.52 16.49
N GLY A 287 -15.55 3.76 15.31
CA GLY A 287 -16.98 3.93 15.12
C GLY A 287 -17.51 3.09 13.97
N LEU A 288 -18.81 2.82 13.99
CA LEU A 288 -19.46 1.97 13.00
C LEU A 288 -19.91 2.81 11.79
N LYS A 289 -19.39 2.50 10.60
CA LYS A 289 -19.86 3.07 9.33
C LYS A 289 -21.06 2.29 8.79
N ARG A 290 -20.98 0.96 8.89
CA ARG A 290 -22.01 0.05 8.36
C ARG A 290 -21.96 -1.27 9.11
N LEU A 291 -23.13 -1.89 9.28
CA LEU A 291 -23.26 -3.28 9.70
C LEU A 291 -24.32 -3.94 8.84
N ALA A 292 -23.91 -4.93 8.05
CA ALA A 292 -24.77 -5.62 7.10
C ALA A 292 -24.48 -7.11 7.08
N GLN A 293 -25.45 -7.92 6.66
CA GLN A 293 -25.16 -9.31 6.31
C GLN A 293 -24.34 -9.32 5.00
N PRO A 294 -23.27 -10.12 4.91
CA PRO A 294 -22.62 -10.35 3.63
C PRO A 294 -23.59 -11.04 2.66
N PRO A 295 -23.37 -10.95 1.34
CA PRO A 295 -24.14 -11.75 0.38
C PRO A 295 -24.19 -13.21 0.80
N VAL A 296 -25.37 -13.82 0.67
CA VAL A 296 -25.61 -15.19 1.12
C VAL A 296 -24.80 -16.15 0.27
N GLU A 297 -23.62 -16.50 0.75
CA GLU A 297 -22.96 -17.73 0.33
C GLU A 297 -23.63 -18.91 1.06
N ALA A 298 -23.44 -20.14 0.59
CA ALA A 298 -24.06 -21.37 1.14
C ALA A 298 -23.62 -21.73 2.59
N SER A 299 -23.26 -20.74 3.40
CA SER A 299 -22.97 -20.83 4.82
C SER A 299 -24.26 -20.91 5.62
N THR A 300 -24.37 -21.94 6.46
CA THR A 300 -25.50 -22.17 7.38
C THR A 300 -25.48 -21.24 8.60
N LEU A 301 -24.34 -20.58 8.88
CA LEU A 301 -24.20 -19.68 10.03
C LEU A 301 -24.42 -18.22 9.63
N LEU A 302 -25.26 -17.53 10.41
CA LEU A 302 -25.45 -16.09 10.31
C LEU A 302 -24.13 -15.36 10.58
N LYS A 303 -23.73 -14.48 9.66
CA LYS A 303 -22.57 -13.58 9.80
C LYS A 303 -22.99 -12.14 9.56
N LEU A 304 -22.31 -11.22 10.22
CA LEU A 304 -22.39 -9.79 9.98
C LEU A 304 -21.03 -9.27 9.53
N ARG A 305 -21.04 -8.33 8.59
CA ARG A 305 -19.89 -7.55 8.15
C ARG A 305 -20.03 -6.14 8.72
N ALA A 306 -19.10 -5.77 9.59
CA ALA A 306 -18.98 -4.42 10.15
C ALA A 306 -17.88 -3.65 9.42
N GLU A 307 -18.21 -2.48 8.89
CA GLU A 307 -17.25 -1.50 8.39
C GLU A 307 -17.03 -0.48 9.51
N LEU A 308 -15.80 -0.38 10.00
CA LEU A 308 -15.39 0.45 11.12
C LEU A 308 -14.48 1.55 10.62
N PHE A 309 -14.74 2.79 11.02
CA PHE A 309 -13.74 3.84 10.88
C PHE A 309 -12.86 3.89 12.13
N CYS A 310 -11.61 4.33 11.96
CA CYS A 310 -10.65 4.49 13.04
C CYS A 310 -9.99 5.86 12.95
N GLU A 311 -9.92 6.61 14.06
CA GLU A 311 -9.31 7.95 14.06
C GLU A 311 -7.79 7.88 14.12
N SER A 312 -7.24 6.99 14.95
CA SER A 312 -5.79 6.79 15.05
C SER A 312 -5.41 5.37 15.41
N MET A 313 -4.22 4.97 14.95
CA MET A 313 -3.60 3.69 15.26
C MET A 313 -2.22 3.95 15.86
N SER A 314 -1.83 3.15 16.85
CA SER A 314 -0.47 3.15 17.41
C SER A 314 -0.01 1.74 17.72
N THR A 315 1.29 1.48 17.66
CA THR A 315 1.83 0.20 18.12
C THR A 315 1.99 0.20 19.62
N TRP A 316 1.69 -0.94 20.24
CA TRP A 316 2.06 -1.18 21.63
C TRP A 316 3.36 -1.98 21.67
N THR A 317 4.45 -1.34 22.06
CA THR A 317 5.74 -1.98 22.35
C THR A 317 5.84 -2.21 23.85
N GLY A 318 5.50 -3.41 24.33
CA GLY A 318 5.60 -3.69 25.75
C GLY A 318 5.62 -5.18 26.06
N ASN A 319 6.80 -5.71 26.36
CA ASN A 319 7.01 -6.92 27.18
C ASN A 319 6.60 -6.69 28.65
N GLY A 320 5.61 -5.83 28.91
CA GLY A 320 5.11 -5.51 30.24
C GLY A 320 3.65 -5.90 30.34
N LEU A 321 3.38 -6.96 31.10
CA LEU A 321 2.05 -7.27 31.62
C LEU A 321 1.49 -6.05 32.36
N ALA A 322 0.57 -5.31 31.75
CA ALA A 322 -0.51 -4.59 32.41
C ALA A 322 -1.46 -4.00 31.36
N GLN A 323 -2.60 -4.66 31.16
CA GLN A 323 -3.80 -4.03 30.63
C GLN A 323 -4.09 -2.77 31.47
N PRO A 324 -4.43 -1.60 30.89
CA PRO A 324 -4.88 -0.46 31.69
C PRO A 324 -6.10 -0.92 32.50
N ALA A 325 -5.97 -0.94 33.82
CA ALA A 325 -7.11 -1.17 34.69
C ALA A 325 -8.18 -0.13 34.34
N THR A 326 -9.42 -0.60 34.19
CA THR A 326 -10.61 0.24 34.07
C THR A 326 -10.52 1.36 35.11
N PRO A 327 -10.47 2.65 34.71
CA PRO A 327 -10.49 3.71 35.71
C PRO A 327 -11.84 3.63 36.43
N ALA A 328 -11.78 3.40 37.74
CA ALA A 328 -12.93 3.59 38.61
C ALA A 328 -13.48 5.00 38.38
N SER A 329 -14.79 5.09 38.20
CA SER A 329 -15.54 6.33 38.00
C SER A 329 -15.08 7.40 39.02
N PRO A 330 -14.54 8.56 38.58
CA PRO A 330 -14.24 9.64 39.50
C PRO A 330 -15.55 10.18 40.08
N ALA A 331 -15.56 10.37 41.40
CA ALA A 331 -16.62 11.08 42.10
C ALA A 331 -16.84 12.48 41.50
N ALA A 332 -18.09 12.90 41.49
CA ALA A 332 -18.57 14.13 40.89
C ALA A 332 -17.79 15.37 41.38
N PHE A 333 -17.20 16.10 40.43
CA PHE A 333 -16.77 17.49 40.64
C PHE A 333 -17.96 18.42 40.35
N THR A 334 -18.35 19.20 41.36
CA THR A 334 -19.26 20.34 41.19
C THR A 334 -18.54 21.47 40.46
N PRO A 335 -19.06 21.99 39.32
CA PRO A 335 -18.43 23.09 38.60
C PRO A 335 -18.63 24.42 39.33
N GLN A 336 -17.52 25.15 39.48
CA GLN A 336 -17.46 26.55 39.92
C GLN A 336 -17.77 27.48 38.73
N PRO A 337 -18.52 28.59 38.91
CA PRO A 337 -18.93 29.47 37.80
C PRO A 337 -17.76 30.29 37.24
N VAL A 338 -17.63 30.31 35.90
CA VAL A 338 -16.69 31.14 35.15
C VAL A 338 -17.37 32.46 34.75
N PRO A 339 -16.70 33.62 34.88
CA PRO A 339 -17.27 34.92 34.54
C PRO A 339 -17.39 35.16 33.03
N THR A 340 -18.51 35.79 32.67
CA THR A 340 -18.93 36.21 31.33
C THR A 340 -17.94 37.18 30.69
N ALA A 341 -17.39 36.81 29.53
CA ALA A 341 -16.67 37.73 28.64
C ALA A 341 -17.56 38.14 27.46
N THR A 342 -17.61 39.45 27.20
CA THR A 342 -18.39 40.12 26.16
C THR A 342 -17.86 39.81 24.75
N PRO A 343 -18.73 39.52 23.77
CA PRO A 343 -18.30 39.23 22.40
C PRO A 343 -17.93 40.51 21.61
N PRO A 344 -16.92 40.44 20.71
CA PRO A 344 -16.56 41.54 19.81
C PRO A 344 -17.56 41.70 18.63
N PRO A 345 -17.62 42.89 18.01
CA PRO A 345 -18.63 43.24 17.01
C PRO A 345 -18.40 42.56 15.65
N ALA A 346 -19.51 42.19 15.01
CA ALA A 346 -19.59 41.47 13.75
C ALA A 346 -19.04 42.29 12.56
N THR A 347 -18.16 41.67 11.77
CA THR A 347 -17.71 42.19 10.47
C THR A 347 -18.62 41.69 9.36
N LYS A 348 -19.12 42.63 8.54
CA LYS A 348 -20.07 42.42 7.45
C LYS A 348 -19.33 41.84 6.23
N ILE A 349 -19.62 40.59 5.87
CA ILE A 349 -19.08 39.93 4.67
C ILE A 349 -19.94 40.31 3.46
N ILE A 350 -19.30 40.82 2.41
CA ILE A 350 -19.91 41.15 1.12
C ILE A 350 -19.95 39.86 0.26
N PRO A 351 -21.09 39.50 -0.37
CA PRO A 351 -21.17 38.34 -1.25
C PRO A 351 -20.38 38.56 -2.55
N ARG A 352 -19.57 37.56 -2.93
CA ARG A 352 -18.87 37.51 -4.21
C ARG A 352 -19.79 36.86 -5.26
N GLU A 353 -20.08 37.62 -6.30
CA GLU A 353 -20.87 37.24 -7.48
C GLU A 353 -20.15 36.14 -8.28
N LEU A 354 -20.89 35.10 -8.67
CA LEU A 354 -20.43 33.93 -9.41
C LEU A 354 -20.80 34.09 -10.89
N ASP A 355 -19.80 34.08 -11.77
CA ASP A 355 -19.98 34.07 -13.22
C ASP A 355 -20.64 32.77 -13.73
N PRO A 356 -21.42 32.82 -14.82
CA PRO A 356 -22.18 31.68 -15.33
C PRO A 356 -21.34 30.71 -16.18
N ALA A 357 -21.84 29.47 -16.19
CA ALA A 357 -21.26 28.26 -16.74
C ALA A 357 -20.85 28.31 -18.22
N GLN A 358 -19.67 27.77 -18.53
CA GLN A 358 -19.32 27.26 -19.85
C GLN A 358 -19.70 25.77 -19.95
N THR A 359 -20.61 25.45 -20.86
CA THR A 359 -21.07 24.10 -21.18
C THR A 359 -20.12 23.44 -22.19
N LEU A 360 -19.32 22.47 -21.76
CA LEU A 360 -18.66 21.51 -22.65
C LEU A 360 -19.61 20.35 -22.95
N SER A 361 -19.89 20.15 -24.24
CA SER A 361 -20.71 19.05 -24.75
C SER A 361 -19.91 17.74 -24.70
N THR A 362 -20.34 16.79 -23.85
CA THR A 362 -19.80 15.43 -23.82
C THR A 362 -20.80 14.49 -24.46
N LYS A 363 -20.36 13.78 -25.50
CA LYS A 363 -21.15 12.73 -26.16
C LYS A 363 -21.24 11.53 -25.21
N THR A 364 -22.40 11.33 -24.60
CA THR A 364 -22.68 10.22 -23.69
C THR A 364 -22.57 8.88 -24.43
N ILE A 365 -21.60 8.06 -24.05
CA ILE A 365 -21.59 6.63 -24.39
C ILE A 365 -22.46 5.94 -23.35
N ALA A 366 -23.48 5.19 -23.80
CA ALA A 366 -24.40 4.48 -22.92
C ALA A 366 -23.65 3.43 -22.09
N SER A 367 -23.75 3.52 -20.75
CA SER A 367 -23.29 2.46 -19.84
C SER A 367 -24.16 1.22 -20.01
N ALA A 368 -23.55 0.07 -20.26
CA ALA A 368 -24.22 -1.22 -20.26
C ALA A 368 -24.74 -1.59 -18.86
N GLU A 369 -25.83 -2.37 -18.81
CA GLU A 369 -26.50 -2.82 -17.59
C GLU A 369 -25.52 -3.47 -16.60
N THR A 370 -25.60 -3.08 -15.33
CA THR A 370 -24.71 -3.53 -14.25
C THR A 370 -25.15 -4.89 -13.71
N SER A 371 -24.23 -5.85 -13.58
CA SER A 371 -24.43 -7.11 -12.85
C SER A 371 -24.93 -6.83 -11.41
N PRO A 372 -25.82 -7.66 -10.84
CA PRO A 372 -26.27 -7.53 -9.45
C PRO A 372 -25.14 -7.62 -8.40
N ASP A 373 -23.95 -8.11 -8.79
CA ASP A 373 -22.76 -8.19 -7.93
C ASP A 373 -21.85 -6.94 -7.97
N ASP A 374 -22.23 -5.89 -8.72
CA ASP A 374 -21.47 -4.64 -8.82
C ASP A 374 -21.57 -3.82 -7.52
N LYS A 375 -20.44 -3.67 -6.81
CA LYS A 375 -20.38 -3.01 -5.49
C LYS A 375 -19.98 -1.52 -5.53
N GLY A 376 -19.78 -0.92 -6.71
CA GLY A 376 -19.32 0.47 -6.84
C GLY A 376 -20.39 1.45 -7.35
N ALA A 377 -20.20 2.76 -7.11
CA ALA A 377 -21.13 3.80 -7.55
C ALA A 377 -20.97 4.20 -9.04
N ARG A 378 -19.78 3.97 -9.66
CA ARG A 378 -19.49 4.29 -11.07
C ARG A 378 -18.13 3.74 -11.54
N ASP A 379 -17.95 3.66 -12.86
CA ASP A 379 -16.66 3.38 -13.52
C ASP A 379 -15.84 4.67 -13.68
N PRO A 380 -14.52 4.59 -13.93
CA PRO A 380 -13.75 5.75 -14.37
C PRO A 380 -14.43 6.40 -15.57
N ALA A 381 -14.52 7.73 -15.56
CA ALA A 381 -15.37 8.46 -16.49
C ALA A 381 -14.92 8.21 -17.94
N GLY A 382 -15.83 7.73 -18.79
CA GLY A 382 -15.54 7.45 -20.20
C GLY A 382 -14.60 6.27 -20.45
N PHE A 383 -14.35 5.42 -19.45
CA PHE A 383 -13.62 4.17 -19.62
C PHE A 383 -14.59 3.00 -19.84
N PRO A 384 -14.42 2.17 -20.89
CA PRO A 384 -15.33 1.07 -21.19
C PRO A 384 -15.20 -0.06 -20.15
N ARG A 385 -16.30 -0.77 -19.89
CA ARG A 385 -16.29 -1.98 -19.04
C ARG A 385 -16.86 -3.17 -19.81
N PRO A 386 -16.15 -4.31 -19.88
CA PRO A 386 -16.71 -5.52 -20.46
C PRO A 386 -17.93 -6.02 -19.66
N PRO A 387 -18.99 -6.55 -20.32
CA PRO A 387 -20.16 -7.07 -19.61
C PRO A 387 -19.87 -8.24 -18.66
N SER A 388 -18.81 -9.02 -18.92
CA SER A 388 -18.40 -10.18 -18.11
C SER A 388 -17.57 -9.82 -16.88
N VAL A 389 -17.36 -8.52 -16.63
CA VAL A 389 -16.45 -8.02 -15.60
C VAL A 389 -17.23 -7.34 -14.47
N THR A 390 -16.96 -7.78 -13.25
CA THR A 390 -17.58 -7.25 -12.04
C THR A 390 -16.59 -6.36 -11.28
N ARG A 391 -17.00 -5.12 -11.00
CA ARG A 391 -16.18 -4.17 -10.26
C ARG A 391 -16.12 -4.52 -8.77
N THR A 392 -14.91 -4.60 -8.22
CA THR A 392 -14.67 -4.92 -6.81
C THR A 392 -14.47 -3.66 -5.96
N SER A 393 -13.85 -2.62 -6.51
CA SER A 393 -13.68 -1.33 -5.84
C SER A 393 -13.51 -0.17 -6.82
N TYR A 394 -13.79 1.03 -6.33
CA TYR A 394 -13.58 2.29 -7.04
C TYR A 394 -13.14 3.36 -6.05
N SER A 395 -12.20 4.21 -6.44
CA SER A 395 -11.84 5.42 -5.71
C SER A 395 -11.52 6.57 -6.67
N SER A 396 -11.69 7.80 -6.21
CA SER A 396 -11.35 8.99 -6.99
C SER A 396 -10.79 10.07 -6.07
N SER A 397 -9.77 10.79 -6.55
CA SER A 397 -9.27 12.02 -5.95
C SER A 397 -9.33 13.17 -6.94
N ARG A 398 -9.61 14.37 -6.42
CA ARG A 398 -9.63 15.60 -7.21
C ARG A 398 -8.68 16.61 -6.57
N GLU A 399 -7.67 16.97 -7.33
CA GLU A 399 -6.72 18.04 -7.03
C GLU A 399 -6.97 19.20 -8.02
N PRO A 400 -6.54 20.44 -7.71
CA PRO A 400 -6.78 21.59 -8.58
C PRO A 400 -6.34 21.38 -10.05
N ALA A 401 -5.22 20.69 -10.27
CA ALA A 401 -4.64 20.45 -11.60
C ALA A 401 -4.93 19.03 -12.15
N LEU A 402 -5.48 18.13 -11.34
CA LEU A 402 -5.48 16.70 -11.67
C LEU A 402 -6.68 15.97 -11.06
N ILE A 403 -7.35 15.14 -11.86
CA ILE A 403 -8.31 14.15 -11.39
C ILE A 403 -7.66 12.79 -11.51
N ARG A 404 -7.76 11.96 -10.46
CA ARG A 404 -7.37 10.54 -10.50
C ARG A 404 -8.56 9.67 -10.20
N GLU A 405 -8.69 8.58 -10.93
CA GLU A 405 -9.71 7.56 -10.72
C GLU A 405 -9.06 6.18 -10.78
N TYR A 406 -9.39 5.34 -9.82
CA TYR A 406 -8.91 3.97 -9.72
C TYR A 406 -10.10 3.03 -9.68
N ALA A 407 -10.03 1.95 -10.44
CA ALA A 407 -11.02 0.90 -10.39
C ALA A 407 -10.35 -0.48 -10.44
N TYR A 408 -10.88 -1.38 -9.63
CA TYR A 408 -10.51 -2.79 -9.62
C TYR A 408 -11.69 -3.62 -10.06
N TYR A 409 -11.42 -4.61 -10.88
CA TYR A 409 -12.43 -5.54 -11.36
C TYR A 409 -11.93 -6.98 -11.31
N HIS A 410 -12.87 -7.90 -11.38
CA HIS A 410 -12.61 -9.30 -11.62
C HIS A 410 -13.47 -9.81 -12.78
N ALA A 411 -12.90 -10.72 -13.56
CA ALA A 411 -13.64 -11.51 -14.55
C ALA A 411 -13.63 -12.97 -14.09
N ALA A 412 -14.81 -13.58 -13.98
CA ALA A 412 -14.90 -15.04 -13.83
C ALA A 412 -14.70 -15.65 -15.23
N THR A 413 -13.75 -16.58 -15.38
CA THR A 413 -13.54 -17.44 -16.56
C THR A 413 -13.03 -16.78 -17.85
N THR A 414 -12.83 -15.46 -17.90
CA THR A 414 -12.28 -14.78 -19.10
C THR A 414 -10.78 -14.58 -18.94
N LYS A 415 -9.96 -15.05 -19.90
CA LYS A 415 -8.49 -14.86 -19.85
C LYS A 415 -8.11 -13.40 -20.10
N ALA A 416 -6.99 -12.96 -19.55
CA ALA A 416 -6.48 -11.61 -19.77
C ALA A 416 -6.28 -11.28 -21.27
N ALA A 417 -5.92 -12.27 -22.11
CA ALA A 417 -5.79 -12.09 -23.56
C ALA A 417 -7.11 -11.73 -24.28
N ASP A 418 -8.25 -12.28 -23.83
CA ASP A 418 -9.55 -11.96 -24.43
C ASP A 418 -10.05 -10.59 -23.96
N LEU A 419 -9.78 -10.27 -22.70
CA LEU A 419 -10.14 -8.98 -22.11
C LEU A 419 -9.35 -7.82 -22.73
N ILE A 420 -8.05 -7.99 -23.01
CA ILE A 420 -7.26 -6.92 -23.64
C ILE A 420 -7.80 -6.61 -25.05
N ALA A 421 -8.19 -7.62 -25.83
CA ALA A 421 -8.77 -7.41 -27.17
C ALA A 421 -10.08 -6.61 -27.12
N PHE A 422 -10.91 -6.83 -26.09
CA PHE A 422 -12.09 -5.98 -25.85
C PHE A 422 -11.67 -4.53 -25.57
N TYR A 423 -10.72 -4.33 -24.66
CA TYR A 423 -10.30 -2.98 -24.26
C TYR A 423 -9.66 -2.21 -25.42
N GLU A 424 -8.78 -2.86 -26.19
CA GLU A 424 -8.19 -2.28 -27.40
C GLU A 424 -9.27 -1.74 -28.34
N LYS A 425 -10.20 -2.62 -28.74
CA LYS A 425 -11.28 -2.26 -29.66
C LYS A 425 -12.15 -1.13 -29.10
N ALA A 426 -12.49 -1.17 -27.82
CA ALA A 426 -13.36 -0.18 -27.20
C ALA A 426 -12.66 1.18 -26.99
N LEU A 427 -11.37 1.17 -26.64
CA LEU A 427 -10.56 2.37 -26.43
C LEU A 427 -10.22 3.05 -27.77
N GLU A 428 -9.81 2.29 -28.78
CA GLU A 428 -9.56 2.81 -30.13
C GLU A 428 -10.83 3.42 -30.76
N ALA A 429 -11.97 2.74 -30.63
CA ALA A 429 -13.26 3.28 -31.10
C ALA A 429 -13.66 4.58 -30.39
N SER A 430 -13.12 4.81 -29.19
CA SER A 430 -13.32 6.03 -28.40
C SER A 430 -12.20 7.07 -28.59
N GLY A 431 -11.29 6.84 -29.54
CA GLY A 431 -10.20 7.77 -29.90
C GLY A 431 -8.96 7.71 -29.02
N TRP A 432 -8.89 6.79 -28.06
CA TRP A 432 -7.68 6.59 -27.28
C TRP A 432 -6.56 6.00 -28.15
N LYS A 433 -5.32 6.36 -27.85
CA LYS A 433 -4.12 5.85 -28.52
C LYS A 433 -3.24 5.13 -27.52
N GLU A 434 -2.90 3.87 -27.82
CA GLU A 434 -1.92 3.12 -27.04
C GLU A 434 -0.54 3.79 -27.18
N THR A 435 0.13 4.03 -26.05
CA THR A 435 1.45 4.64 -25.99
C THR A 435 2.54 3.68 -25.54
N ALA A 436 2.18 2.64 -24.80
CA ALA A 436 3.09 1.58 -24.40
C ALA A 436 2.33 0.31 -24.05
N ARG A 437 2.96 -0.84 -24.29
CA ARG A 437 2.51 -2.15 -23.87
C ARG A 437 3.68 -2.96 -23.31
N SER A 438 3.42 -3.71 -22.26
CA SER A 438 4.32 -4.72 -21.72
C SER A 438 3.53 -5.99 -21.40
N GLU A 439 4.08 -7.14 -21.77
CA GLU A 439 3.54 -8.45 -21.48
C GLU A 439 4.58 -9.26 -20.72
N ASP A 440 4.17 -9.85 -19.60
CA ASP A 440 5.05 -10.64 -18.74
C ASP A 440 4.43 -12.01 -18.45
N ASN A 441 5.20 -13.05 -18.77
CA ASN A 441 4.85 -14.46 -18.60
C ASN A 441 5.84 -15.17 -17.66
N SER A 442 6.71 -14.42 -16.98
CA SER A 442 7.89 -14.95 -16.29
C SER A 442 7.65 -15.34 -14.82
N GLY A 443 6.43 -15.17 -14.31
CA GLY A 443 6.10 -15.47 -12.91
C GLY A 443 6.15 -16.97 -12.56
N PRO A 444 6.52 -17.33 -11.30
CA PRO A 444 6.63 -18.73 -10.85
C PRO A 444 5.30 -19.51 -10.91
N ALA A 445 4.16 -18.82 -10.99
CA ALA A 445 2.84 -19.40 -11.17
C ALA A 445 2.34 -19.38 -12.63
N LYS A 446 3.20 -19.02 -13.61
CA LYS A 446 2.82 -18.77 -15.02
C LYS A 446 1.64 -17.81 -15.17
N THR A 447 1.55 -16.82 -14.28
CA THR A 447 0.53 -15.78 -14.32
C THR A 447 0.82 -14.88 -15.51
N TYR A 448 -0.08 -14.88 -16.49
CA TYR A 448 -0.02 -13.98 -17.65
C TYR A 448 -0.43 -12.58 -17.20
N ARG A 449 0.45 -11.58 -17.39
CA ARG A 449 0.18 -10.18 -17.06
C ARG A 449 0.38 -9.29 -18.28
N ILE A 450 -0.61 -8.46 -18.58
CA ILE A 450 -0.53 -7.42 -19.60
C ILE A 450 -0.70 -6.07 -18.93
N THR A 451 0.21 -5.13 -19.22
CA THR A 451 0.05 -3.71 -18.87
C THR A 451 0.06 -2.89 -20.14
N SER A 452 -0.99 -2.10 -20.35
CA SER A 452 -1.12 -1.22 -21.51
C SER A 452 -1.48 0.20 -21.07
N ASN A 453 -0.77 1.18 -21.64
CA ASN A 453 -0.94 2.60 -21.36
C ASN A 453 -1.58 3.30 -22.57
N TRP A 454 -2.59 4.10 -22.32
CA TRP A 454 -3.35 4.80 -23.35
C TRP A 454 -3.47 6.29 -23.05
N THR A 455 -3.62 7.08 -24.10
CA THR A 455 -3.79 8.54 -24.00
C THR A 455 -4.96 9.03 -24.86
N LEU A 456 -5.70 10.01 -24.34
CA LEU A 456 -6.76 10.73 -25.04
C LEU A 456 -6.73 12.18 -24.54
N GLU A 457 -6.22 13.09 -25.37
CA GLU A 457 -6.05 14.51 -25.04
C GLU A 457 -5.28 14.73 -23.71
N LYS A 458 -5.95 15.26 -22.68
CA LYS A 458 -5.39 15.51 -21.33
C LYS A 458 -5.51 14.30 -20.40
N ARG A 459 -6.01 13.16 -20.90
CA ARG A 459 -6.30 11.96 -20.13
C ARG A 459 -5.27 10.89 -20.44
N THR A 460 -4.81 10.22 -19.41
CA THR A 460 -3.98 9.02 -19.50
C THR A 460 -4.65 7.90 -18.71
N VAL A 461 -4.53 6.68 -19.20
CA VAL A 461 -5.00 5.51 -18.46
C VAL A 461 -3.98 4.40 -18.55
N SER A 462 -3.71 3.78 -17.40
CA SER A 462 -2.95 2.55 -17.29
C SER A 462 -3.90 1.42 -16.97
N LEU A 463 -3.89 0.39 -17.81
CA LEU A 463 -4.70 -0.82 -17.71
C LEU A 463 -3.77 -1.99 -17.44
N THR A 464 -3.98 -2.69 -16.34
CA THR A 464 -3.24 -3.92 -15.99
C THR A 464 -4.23 -5.07 -15.87
N LEU A 465 -3.96 -6.16 -16.60
CA LEU A 465 -4.69 -7.42 -16.51
C LEU A 465 -3.74 -8.49 -16.01
N GLY A 466 -4.20 -9.33 -15.08
CA GLY A 466 -3.42 -10.46 -14.57
C GLY A 466 -4.28 -11.68 -14.33
N ASP A 467 -3.89 -12.81 -14.94
CA ASP A 467 -4.47 -14.11 -14.64
C ASP A 467 -3.92 -14.57 -13.27
N VAL A 468 -4.70 -14.37 -12.21
CA VAL A 468 -4.28 -14.68 -10.82
C VAL A 468 -4.59 -16.13 -10.42
N ALA A 469 -5.51 -16.78 -11.13
CA ALA A 469 -5.84 -18.19 -11.01
C ALA A 469 -6.40 -18.70 -12.37
N PRO A 470 -6.48 -20.03 -12.61
CA PRO A 470 -6.96 -20.59 -13.88
C PRO A 470 -8.33 -20.07 -14.36
N GLU A 471 -9.15 -19.56 -13.45
CA GLU A 471 -10.52 -19.10 -13.72
C GLU A 471 -10.79 -17.66 -13.26
N LYS A 472 -9.73 -16.91 -12.90
CA LYS A 472 -9.88 -15.56 -12.36
C LYS A 472 -8.84 -14.62 -12.96
N THR A 473 -9.32 -13.59 -13.63
CA THR A 473 -8.50 -12.47 -14.10
C THR A 473 -8.83 -11.23 -13.31
N GLU A 474 -7.81 -10.59 -12.77
CA GLU A 474 -7.91 -9.31 -12.09
C GLU A 474 -7.57 -8.19 -13.06
N ILE A 475 -8.35 -7.12 -13.01
CA ILE A 475 -8.19 -5.96 -13.88
C ILE A 475 -8.05 -4.73 -12.98
N TYR A 476 -7.00 -3.96 -13.23
CA TYR A 476 -6.75 -2.69 -12.56
C TYR A 476 -6.71 -1.56 -13.59
N VAL A 477 -7.47 -0.50 -13.30
CA VAL A 477 -7.56 0.70 -14.13
C VAL A 477 -7.14 1.89 -13.29
N SER A 478 -6.15 2.64 -13.78
CA SER A 478 -5.68 3.90 -13.19
C SER A 478 -5.80 5.00 -14.24
N LEU A 479 -6.82 5.84 -14.11
CA LEU A 479 -7.09 6.97 -15.00
C LEU A 479 -6.63 8.27 -14.35
N GLN A 480 -5.94 9.10 -15.12
CA GLN A 480 -5.55 10.45 -14.74
C GLN A 480 -6.02 11.45 -15.79
N GLU A 481 -6.51 12.61 -15.35
CA GLU A 481 -6.95 13.69 -16.23
C GLU A 481 -6.40 15.01 -15.72
N ARG A 482 -5.59 15.69 -16.55
CA ARG A 482 -5.09 17.03 -16.25
C ARG A 482 -6.17 18.06 -16.59
N ARG A 483 -6.42 19.03 -15.71
CA ARG A 483 -7.36 20.12 -15.95
C ARG A 483 -6.75 21.23 -16.80
#